data_AF-A0A8S3JV14-F1
#
_entry.id   AF-A0A8S3JV14-F1
#
_cell.length_a   1.000
_cell.length_b   1.000
_cell.length_c   1.000
_cell.angle_alpha   90.00
_cell.angle_beta   90.00
_cell.angle_gamma   90.00
#
_symmetry.space_group_name_H-M   'P 1'
#
loop_
_entity.id
_entity.type
_entity.pdbx_description
1 polymer ?
#
loop_
_entity_poly.entity_id
_entity_poly.type
_entity_poly.pdbx_seq_one_letter_code
_entity_poly.pdbx_strand_id
1 'polypeptide(L)'
;MVTEMAGFSKAFIICAQTYTRKLDVEVVSVLSSFGGTIHKMCTDIRLLASLKEIEEPFEIEQIGSSAMPYKRNPMRCERCCSLARHLMTLINDPLGTHSV
;
A
#
# COMPACT_ATOMS: atom_id res chain seq x y z
N MET A 1 30.66 -10.88 12.64
CA MET A 1 30.44 -12.27 12.18
C MET A 1 28.96 -12.55 11.91
N VAL A 2 28.05 -12.48 12.89
CA VAL A 2 26.61 -12.76 12.62
C VAL A 2 25.89 -11.71 11.76
N THR A 3 26.23 -10.43 11.87
CA THR A 3 25.59 -9.34 11.08
C THR A 3 25.80 -9.52 9.58
N GLU A 4 27.04 -9.81 9.17
CA GLU A 4 27.41 -10.06 7.77
C GLU A 4 26.79 -11.37 7.26
N MET A 5 26.78 -12.42 8.08
CA MET A 5 26.11 -13.69 7.75
C MET A 5 24.60 -13.53 7.54
N ALA A 6 23.97 -12.56 8.20
CA ALA A 6 22.56 -12.20 8.02
C ALA A 6 22.31 -11.25 6.82
N GLY A 7 23.35 -10.85 6.09
CA GLY A 7 23.24 -9.97 4.92
C GLY A 7 23.13 -8.47 5.25
N PHE A 8 23.40 -8.06 6.49
CA PHE A 8 23.38 -6.65 6.89
C PHE A 8 24.78 -6.05 6.86
N SER A 9 24.91 -4.84 6.32
CA SER A 9 26.18 -4.10 6.30
C SER A 9 26.52 -3.44 7.64
N LYS A 10 25.50 -3.20 8.48
CA LYS A 10 25.62 -2.52 9.77
C LYS A 10 24.66 -3.12 10.78
N ALA A 11 25.05 -3.07 12.05
CA ALA A 11 24.19 -3.36 13.20
C ALA A 11 23.99 -2.11 14.04
N PHE A 12 22.93 -2.08 14.85
CA PHE A 12 22.76 -1.04 15.86
C PHE A 12 23.91 -1.09 16.86
N ILE A 13 24.58 0.04 17.08
CA ILE A 13 25.60 0.18 18.14
C ILE A 13 24.90 0.29 19.50
N ILE A 14 23.77 1.00 19.54
CA ILE A 14 22.99 1.24 20.75
C ILE A 14 21.60 0.63 20.57
N CYS A 15 21.29 -0.37 21.38
CA CYS A 15 19.97 -0.95 21.54
C CYS A 15 19.81 -1.47 22.97
N ALA A 16 18.57 -1.55 23.45
CA ALA A 16 18.27 -2.22 24.72
C ALA A 16 18.04 -3.72 24.44
N GLN A 17 17.00 -4.31 25.03
CA GLN A 17 16.58 -5.68 24.74
C GLN A 17 16.23 -5.89 23.26
N THR A 18 15.74 -4.85 22.58
CA THR A 18 15.35 -4.89 21.16
C THR A 18 15.84 -3.64 20.43
N TYR A 19 15.73 -3.65 19.11
CA TYR A 19 15.96 -2.46 18.29
C TYR A 19 14.94 -1.35 18.61
N THR A 20 15.26 -0.11 18.28
CA THR A 20 14.35 1.01 18.52
C THR A 20 13.07 0.90 17.68
N ARG A 21 11.90 0.99 18.32
CA ARG A 21 10.59 1.02 17.65
C ARG A 21 10.39 2.25 16.76
N LYS A 22 11.29 3.24 16.85
CA LYS A 22 11.38 4.32 15.87
C LYS A 22 11.58 3.80 14.44
N LEU A 23 12.31 2.70 14.26
CA LEU A 23 12.50 2.09 12.95
C LEU A 23 11.16 1.62 12.35
N ASP A 24 10.26 1.09 13.18
CA ASP A 24 8.93 0.65 12.74
C ASP A 24 8.11 1.85 12.23
N VAL A 25 8.21 3.01 12.93
CA VAL A 25 7.58 4.26 12.50
C VAL A 25 8.11 4.71 11.14
N GLU A 26 9.43 4.67 10.93
CA GLU A 26 10.05 5.08 9.65
C GLU A 26 9.58 4.20 8.50
N VAL A 27 9.58 2.87 8.67
CA VAL A 27 9.14 1.92 7.65
C VAL A 27 7.68 2.14 7.28
N VAL A 28 6.79 2.20 8.28
CA VAL A 28 5.35 2.34 8.04
C VAL A 28 5.01 3.73 7.49
N SER A 29 5.78 4.78 7.84
CA SER A 29 5.57 6.13 7.29
C SER A 29 5.74 6.16 5.78
N VAL A 30 6.78 5.50 5.26
CA VAL A 30 7.04 5.42 3.82
C VAL A 30 5.92 4.64 3.12
N LEU A 31 5.46 3.53 3.72
CA LEU A 31 4.35 2.74 3.19
C LEU A 31 3.04 3.53 3.18
N SER A 32 2.73 4.25 4.26
CA SER A 32 1.56 5.12 4.37
C SER A 32 1.57 6.21 3.27
N SER A 33 2.71 6.88 3.09
CA SER A 33 2.89 7.87 2.03
C SER A 33 2.69 7.27 0.62
N PHE A 34 3.25 6.09 0.37
CA PHE A 34 3.05 5.35 -0.87
C PHE A 34 1.57 4.97 -1.10
N GLY A 35 0.86 4.60 -0.03
CA GLY A 35 -0.59 4.41 -0.05
C GLY A 35 -1.33 5.67 -0.53
N GLY A 36 -0.95 6.85 -0.06
CA GLY A 36 -1.50 8.12 -0.53
C GLY A 36 -1.35 8.31 -2.04
N THR A 37 -0.17 8.02 -2.59
CA THR A 37 0.09 8.07 -4.04
C THR A 37 -0.81 7.10 -4.81
N ILE A 38 -0.90 5.84 -4.39
CA ILE A 38 -1.76 4.84 -5.03
C ILE A 38 -3.22 5.27 -4.99
N HIS A 39 -3.71 5.71 -3.82
CA HIS A 39 -5.11 6.09 -3.66
C HIS A 39 -5.49 7.23 -4.61
N LYS A 40 -4.61 8.22 -4.79
CA LYS A 40 -4.79 9.33 -5.73
C LYS A 40 -4.81 8.84 -7.17
N MET A 41 -3.77 8.14 -7.62
CA MET A 41 -3.66 7.67 -9.01
C MET A 41 -4.83 6.76 -9.41
N CYS A 42 -5.17 5.79 -8.57
CA CYS A 42 -6.28 4.88 -8.85
C CYS A 42 -7.65 5.58 -8.81
N THR A 43 -7.80 6.66 -8.02
CA THR A 43 -9.02 7.48 -8.07
C THR A 43 -9.14 8.20 -9.41
N ASP A 44 -8.06 8.78 -9.92
CA ASP A 44 -8.08 9.43 -11.23
C ASP A 44 -8.40 8.43 -12.35
N ILE A 45 -7.79 7.24 -12.35
CA ILE A 45 -8.08 6.19 -13.34
C ILE A 45 -9.56 5.80 -13.29
N ARG A 46 -10.17 5.70 -12.11
CA ARG A 46 -11.61 5.41 -11.97
C ARG A 46 -12.48 6.53 -12.55
N LEU A 47 -12.09 7.79 -12.36
CA LEU A 47 -12.78 8.93 -12.97
C LEU A 47 -12.62 8.93 -14.49
N LEU A 48 -11.41 8.70 -15.02
CA LEU A 48 -11.16 8.61 -16.46
C LEU A 48 -11.91 7.42 -17.10
N ALA A 49 -12.06 6.31 -16.38
CA ALA A 49 -12.91 5.19 -16.81
C ALA A 49 -14.38 5.58 -16.87
N SER A 50 -14.86 6.43 -15.96
CA SER A 50 -16.23 6.97 -16.03
C SER A 50 -16.44 7.90 -17.24
N LEU A 51 -15.39 8.62 -17.64
CA LEU A 51 -15.36 9.45 -18.85
C LEU A 51 -15.12 8.65 -20.15
N LYS A 52 -14.84 7.35 -20.03
CA LYS A 52 -14.49 6.44 -21.15
C LYS A 52 -13.23 6.85 -21.92
N GLU A 53 -12.32 7.56 -21.25
CA GLU A 53 -11.04 7.98 -21.84
C GLU A 53 -9.96 6.90 -21.66
N ILE A 54 -9.98 6.19 -20.53
CA ILE A 54 -9.02 5.15 -20.18
C ILE A 54 -9.76 3.99 -19.48
N GLU A 55 -9.39 2.75 -19.78
CA GLU A 55 -9.85 1.56 -19.03
C GLU A 55 -8.66 0.81 -18.43
N GLU A 56 -8.89 0.09 -17.33
CA GLU A 56 -7.90 -0.86 -16.80
C GLU A 56 -7.86 -2.15 -17.67
N PRO A 57 -6.75 -2.92 -17.64
CA PRO A 57 -6.67 -4.16 -18.38
C PRO A 57 -7.80 -5.13 -18.01
N PHE A 58 -8.41 -5.73 -19.03
CA PHE A 58 -9.54 -6.67 -18.90
C PHE A 58 -9.10 -8.06 -19.36
N GLU A 59 -9.15 -9.04 -18.47
CA GLU A 59 -8.75 -10.42 -18.82
C GLU A 59 -9.79 -11.09 -19.72
N ILE A 60 -9.35 -12.09 -20.49
CA ILE A 60 -10.18 -12.83 -21.45
C ILE A 60 -11.40 -13.47 -20.76
N GLU A 61 -11.24 -14.00 -19.55
CA GLU A 61 -12.30 -14.68 -18.78
C GLU A 61 -12.97 -13.75 -17.74
N GLN A 62 -12.63 -12.46 -17.72
CA GLN A 62 -13.14 -11.54 -16.71
C GLN A 62 -14.62 -11.22 -16.93
N ILE A 63 -15.43 -11.38 -15.89
CA ILE A 63 -16.84 -10.95 -15.87
C ILE A 63 -16.92 -9.62 -15.12
N GLY A 64 -17.30 -8.55 -15.81
CA GLY A 64 -17.40 -7.22 -15.20
C GLY A 64 -18.66 -7.02 -14.34
N SER A 65 -19.76 -7.69 -14.67
CA SER A 65 -20.99 -7.70 -13.88
C SER A 65 -21.78 -9.00 -14.11
N SER A 66 -22.37 -9.56 -13.06
CA SER A 66 -23.21 -10.76 -13.15
C SER A 66 -24.49 -10.58 -13.96
N ALA A 67 -24.96 -9.33 -14.13
CA ALA A 67 -26.22 -9.02 -14.81
C ALA A 67 -26.04 -8.25 -16.13
N MET A 68 -24.88 -7.64 -16.37
CA MET A 68 -24.65 -6.75 -17.50
C MET A 68 -23.39 -7.14 -18.27
N PRO A 69 -23.50 -7.82 -19.43
CA PRO A 69 -22.34 -8.38 -20.15
C PRO A 69 -21.42 -7.31 -20.74
N TYR A 70 -21.93 -6.12 -21.03
CA TYR A 70 -21.15 -4.99 -21.55
C TYR A 70 -20.49 -4.15 -20.44
N LYS A 71 -20.87 -4.35 -19.17
CA LYS A 71 -20.42 -3.48 -18.08
C LYS A 71 -19.00 -3.85 -17.68
N ARG A 72 -18.09 -2.88 -17.76
CA ARG A 72 -16.71 -2.96 -17.25
C ARG A 72 -16.55 -2.02 -16.06
N ASN A 73 -15.99 -2.53 -14.98
CA ASN A 73 -15.72 -1.75 -13.77
C ASN A 73 -14.21 -1.71 -13.53
N PRO A 74 -13.66 -0.56 -13.09
CA PRO A 74 -12.25 -0.42 -12.72
C PRO A 74 -11.96 -1.08 -11.35
N MET A 75 -12.26 -2.37 -11.22
CA MET A 75 -12.24 -3.14 -9.97
C MET A 75 -10.83 -3.28 -9.38
N ARG A 76 -9.78 -3.33 -10.21
CA ARG A 76 -8.40 -3.37 -9.71
C ARG A 76 -8.05 -2.05 -9.05
N CYS A 77 -8.37 -0.92 -9.70
CA CYS A 77 -8.16 0.40 -9.14
C CYS A 77 -8.97 0.62 -7.85
N GLU A 78 -10.21 0.14 -7.80
CA GLU A 78 -11.05 0.18 -6.58
C GLU A 78 -10.41 -0.60 -5.43
N ARG A 79 -9.91 -1.80 -5.70
CA ARG A 79 -9.20 -2.62 -4.71
C ARG A 79 -7.90 -1.95 -4.25
N CYS A 80 -7.13 -1.37 -5.18
CA CYS A 80 -5.93 -0.60 -4.86
C CYS A 80 -6.25 0.57 -3.92
N CYS A 81 -7.29 1.36 -4.20
CA CYS A 81 -7.74 2.42 -3.28
C CYS A 81 -8.13 1.86 -1.91
N SER A 82 -8.82 0.72 -1.86
CA SER A 82 -9.23 0.10 -0.58
C SER A 82 -8.03 -0.28 0.28
N LEU A 83 -7.05 -0.99 -0.29
CA LEU A 83 -5.84 -1.42 0.41
C LEU A 83 -4.94 -0.23 0.78
N ALA A 84 -4.79 0.73 -0.14
CA ALA A 84 -4.03 1.96 0.10
C ALA A 84 -4.57 2.75 1.29
N ARG A 85 -5.90 2.80 1.46
CA ARG A 85 -6.53 3.45 2.63
C ARG A 85 -6.14 2.78 3.93
N HIS A 86 -6.16 1.45 3.96
CA HIS A 86 -5.72 0.72 5.13
C HIS A 86 -4.24 0.98 5.44
N LEU A 87 -3.38 0.99 4.41
CA LEU A 87 -1.96 1.28 4.55
C LEU A 87 -1.70 2.66 5.16
N MET A 88 -2.48 3.66 4.77
CA MET A 88 -2.43 5.00 5.37
C MET A 88 -2.87 5.01 6.84
N THR A 89 -3.87 4.20 7.21
CA THR A 89 -4.38 4.13 8.58
C THR A 89 -3.40 3.49 9.56
N LEU A 90 -2.62 2.49 9.11
CA LEU A 90 -1.70 1.71 9.94
C LEU A 90 -0.58 2.54 10.61
N ILE A 91 -0.34 3.77 10.18
CA ILE A 91 0.74 4.61 10.75
C ILE A 91 0.55 4.91 12.24
N ASN A 92 -0.67 4.89 12.74
CA ASN A 92 -0.95 5.19 14.15
C ASN A 92 -0.45 4.08 15.09
N ASP A 93 -0.37 2.82 14.62
CA ASP A 93 0.03 1.68 15.42
C ASP A 93 1.51 1.77 15.89
N PRO A 94 2.50 1.95 15.00
CA PRO A 94 3.90 2.11 15.42
C PRO A 94 4.14 3.43 16.14
N LEU A 95 3.38 4.50 15.82
CA LEU A 95 3.46 5.76 16.55
C LEU A 95 3.05 5.58 18.02
N GLY A 96 1.91 4.93 18.26
CA GLY A 96 1.47 4.58 19.60
C GLY A 96 2.48 3.67 20.30
N THR A 97 3.00 2.66 19.60
CA THR A 97 3.98 1.71 20.14
C THR A 97 5.31 2.36 20.52
N HIS A 98 5.81 3.32 19.74
CA HIS A 98 7.10 3.98 20.01
C HIS A 98 6.99 5.06 21.11
N SER A 99 5.80 5.64 21.31
CA SER A 99 5.58 6.70 22.30
C SER A 99 5.62 6.24 23.77
N VAL A 100 5.65 4.92 23.99
CA VAL A 100 5.68 4.26 25.30
C VAL A 100 7.06 3.63 25.52
#